data_AF-A0A947IK48-F1
#
_entry.id   AF-A0A947IK48-F1
#
_cell.length_a   1.000
_cell.length_b   1.000
_cell.length_c   1.000
_cell.angle_alpha   90.00
_cell.angle_beta   90.00
_cell.angle_gamma   90.00
#
_symmetry.space_group_name_H-M   'P 1'
#
loop_
_entity.id
_entity.type
_entity.pdbx_description
1 polymer ?
#
loop_
_entity_poly.entity_id
_entity_poly.type
_entity_poly.pdbx_seq_one_letter_code
_entity_poly.pdbx_strand_id
1 'polypeptide(L)' 'MMRIHFARLLGEHKKKITDVARDTGINRGTLTRLYHETAERIDLEVLQQLCDYFDCEVDVLLERTKD' A
#
# COMPACT_ATOMS: atom_id res chain seq x y z
N MET A 1 11.02 12.15 -5.91
CA MET A 1 9.68 11.62 -6.27
C MET A 1 8.91 11.11 -5.02
N MET A 2 7.59 10.88 -5.10
CA MET A 2 6.86 10.13 -4.04
C MET A 2 6.85 8.64 -4.41
N ARG A 3 7.12 7.76 -3.44
CA ARG A 3 7.09 6.29 -3.60
C ARG A 3 6.15 5.64 -2.60
N ILE A 4 5.58 4.51 -3.02
CA ILE A 4 4.70 3.68 -2.19
C ILE A 4 5.32 2.29 -2.07
N HIS A 5 5.68 1.89 -0.85
CA HIS A 5 6.37 0.64 -0.56
C HIS A 5 5.45 -0.58 -0.44
N PHE A 6 4.29 -0.55 -1.09
CA PHE A 6 3.27 -1.59 -0.94
C PHE A 6 3.77 -2.97 -1.42
N ALA A 7 4.51 -3.04 -2.53
CA ALA A 7 5.11 -4.28 -3.00
C ALA A 7 6.13 -4.87 -2.01
N ARG A 8 6.93 -4.01 -1.37
CA ARG A 8 7.89 -4.39 -0.33
C ARG A 8 7.14 -4.99 0.87
N LEU A 9 6.11 -4.31 1.38
CA LEU A 9 5.31 -4.77 2.52
C LEU A 9 4.61 -6.11 2.25
N LEU A 10 4.10 -6.33 1.03
CA LEU A 10 3.55 -7.63 0.66
C LEU A 10 4.60 -8.75 0.74
N GLY A 11 5.83 -8.50 0.27
CA GLY A 11 6.95 -9.43 0.40
C GLY A 11 7.34 -9.67 1.87
N GLU A 12 7.48 -8.57 2.60
CA GLU A 12 7.60 -8.41 4.06
C GLU A 12 6.81 -9.48 4.82
N HIS A 13 5.50 -9.42 4.60
CA HIS A 13 4.48 -10.16 5.34
C HIS A 13 4.01 -11.43 4.63
N LYS A 14 4.63 -11.80 3.50
CA LYS A 14 4.24 -12.93 2.63
C LYS A 14 2.75 -12.91 2.26
N LYS A 15 2.22 -11.72 1.97
CA LYS A 15 0.81 -11.51 1.61
C LYS A 15 0.64 -11.39 0.09
N LYS A 16 -0.49 -11.86 -0.42
CA LYS A 16 -0.92 -11.56 -1.79
C LYS A 16 -1.85 -10.35 -1.78
N ILE A 17 -1.93 -9.65 -2.92
CA ILE A 17 -2.93 -8.58 -3.14
C ILE A 17 -4.35 -9.08 -2.82
N THR A 18 -4.67 -10.32 -3.15
CA THR A 18 -5.99 -10.92 -2.87
C THR A 18 -6.28 -11.09 -1.39
N ASP A 19 -5.24 -11.30 -0.57
CA ASP A 19 -5.41 -11.42 0.88
C ASP A 19 -5.68 -10.03 1.46
N VAL A 20 -4.87 -9.04 1.09
CA VAL A 20 -5.08 -7.65 1.53
C VAL A 20 -6.44 -7.13 1.09
N ALA A 21 -6.87 -7.38 -0.15
CA ALA A 21 -8.20 -6.96 -0.62
C ALA A 21 -9.33 -7.58 0.21
N ARG A 22 -9.20 -8.86 0.58
CA ARG A 22 -10.21 -9.57 1.39
C ARG A 22 -10.24 -9.03 2.82
N ASP A 23 -9.06 -8.83 3.41
CA ASP A 23 -8.92 -8.52 4.83
C ASP A 23 -9.20 -7.03 5.12
N THR A 24 -8.92 -6.14 4.16
CA THR A 24 -9.09 -4.68 4.31
C THR A 24 -10.35 -4.13 3.63
N GLY A 25 -10.95 -4.89 2.71
CA GLY A 25 -12.03 -4.41 1.86
C GLY A 25 -11.61 -3.41 0.77
N ILE A 26 -10.31 -3.07 0.66
CA ILE A 26 -9.81 -2.17 -0.38
C ILE A 26 -10.03 -2.79 -1.76
N ASN A 27 -10.50 -1.99 -2.71
CA ASN A 27 -10.68 -2.42 -4.09
C ASN A 27 -9.38 -3.02 -4.66
N ARG A 28 -9.46 -4.23 -5.21
CA ARG A 28 -8.30 -4.94 -5.78
C ARG A 28 -7.55 -4.12 -6.84
N GLY A 29 -8.27 -3.37 -7.67
CA GLY A 29 -7.67 -2.50 -8.68
C GLY A 29 -6.84 -1.36 -8.08
N THR A 30 -7.27 -0.81 -6.94
CA THR A 30 -6.47 0.16 -6.18
C THR A 30 -5.17 -0.48 -5.69
N LEU A 31 -5.24 -1.64 -5.03
CA LEU A 31 -4.05 -2.36 -4.56
C LEU A 31 -3.10 -2.75 -5.70
N THR A 32 -3.64 -3.16 -6.86
CA THR A 32 -2.83 -3.45 -8.06
C THR A 32 -2.09 -2.20 -8.56
N ARG A 33 -2.72 -1.02 -8.58
CA ARG A 33 -2.04 0.23 -8.95
C ARG A 33 -0.96 0.62 -7.94
N LEU A 34 -1.21 0.43 -6.64
CA LEU A 34 -0.20 0.65 -5.60
C LEU A 34 0.98 -0.31 -5.76
N TYR A 35 0.72 -1.57 -6.06
CA TYR A 35 1.76 -2.59 -6.27
C TYR A 35 2.68 -2.26 -7.45
N HIS A 36 2.10 -1.76 -8.55
CA HIS A 36 2.84 -1.36 -9.74
C HIS A 36 3.31 0.09 -9.72
N GLU A 37 3.15 0.82 -8.60
CA GLU A 37 3.49 2.24 -8.47
C GLU A 37 2.90 3.13 -9.58
N THR A 38 1.69 2.80 -10.05
CA THR A 38 0.95 3.55 -11.09
C THR A 38 -0.21 4.38 -10.53
N ALA A 39 -0.33 4.46 -9.20
CA ALA A 39 -1.34 5.29 -8.56
C ALA A 39 -0.95 6.77 -8.58
N GLU A 40 -1.78 7.61 -9.20
CA GLU A 40 -1.61 9.07 -9.19
C GLU A 40 -2.24 9.74 -7.96
N ARG A 41 -3.21 9.06 -7.34
CA ARG A 41 -3.96 9.52 -6.18
C ARG A 41 -4.18 8.35 -5.23
N ILE A 42 -4.15 8.66 -3.94
CA ILE A 42 -4.50 7.72 -2.88
C ILE A 42 -5.35 8.45 -1.84
N ASP A 43 -6.42 7.78 -1.41
CA ASP A 43 -7.33 8.30 -0.39
C ASP A 43 -6.74 8.06 1.01
N LEU A 44 -6.98 8.98 1.95
CA LEU A 44 -6.50 8.84 3.33
C LEU A 44 -7.04 7.59 4.03
N GLU A 45 -8.27 7.20 3.73
CA GLU A 45 -8.87 5.96 4.26
C GLU A 45 -8.10 4.72 3.81
N VAL A 46 -7.66 4.68 2.54
CA VAL A 46 -6.83 3.58 2.01
C VAL A 46 -5.47 3.56 2.71
N LEU A 47 -4.86 4.73 2.94
CA LEU A 47 -3.61 4.82 3.68
C LEU A 47 -3.76 4.29 5.11
N GLN A 48 -4.80 4.74 5.82
CA GLN A 48 -5.08 4.29 7.18
C GLN A 48 -5.30 2.77 7.23
N GLN A 49 -6.16 2.24 6.37
CA GLN A 49 -6.44 0.79 6.31
C GLN A 49 -5.18 -0.04 6.04
N LEU A 50 -4.28 0.42 5.18
CA LEU A 50 -3.02 -0.27 4.91
C LEU A 50 -2.05 -0.18 6.09
N CYS A 51 -1.95 0.98 6.74
CA CYS A 51 -1.14 1.16 7.94
C CYS A 51 -1.62 0.24 9.07
N ASP A 52 -2.94 0.21 9.33
CA ASP A 52 -3.57 -0.67 10.33
C ASP A 52 -3.35 -2.16 9.97
N TYR A 53 -3.48 -2.52 8.70
CA TYR A 53 -3.33 -3.91 8.26
C TYR A 53 -1.89 -4.44 8.38
N PHE A 54 -0.89 -3.60 8.09
CA PHE A 54 0.52 -3.96 8.20
C PHE A 54 1.12 -3.65 9.57
N ASP A 55 0.35 -3.05 10.48
CA ASP A 55 0.80 -2.57 11.79
C ASP A 55 2.05 -1.67 11.64
N CYS A 56 1.93 -0.64 10.80
CA CYS A 56 3.04 0.25 10.46
C CYS A 56 2.63 1.72 10.41
N GLU A 57 3.61 2.60 10.61
CA GLU A 57 3.45 4.04 10.40
C GLU A 57 3.42 4.41 8.91
N VAL A 58 2.89 5.60 8.61
CA VAL A 58 2.70 6.05 7.22
C VAL A 58 4.01 6.22 6.45
N ASP A 59 5.11 6.52 7.12
CA ASP A 59 6.44 6.69 6.51
C ASP A 59 7.07 5.35 6.09
N VAL A 60 6.62 4.23 6.66
CA VAL A 60 6.97 2.89 6.18
C VAL A 60 6.31 2.59 4.84
N LEU A 61 5.09 3.10 4.64
CA LEU A 61 4.30 2.91 3.42
C LEU A 61 4.62 3.95 2.34
N LEU A 62 4.82 5.22 2.71
CA LEU A 62 5.05 6.34 1.80
C LEU A 62 6.41 7.00 2.06
N GLU A 63 7.18 7.18 0.99
CA GLU A 63 8.47 7.85 1.07
C GLU A 63 8.56 8.99 0.06
N ARG A 64 9.03 10.16 0.52
CA ARG A 64 9.53 11.18 -0.40
C ARG A 64 10.99 10.89 -0.69
N THR A 65 11.27 10.39 -1.89
CA THR A 65 12.65 10.29 -2.37
C THR A 65 13.12 11.66 -2.85
N LYS A 66 14.37 11.98 -2.52
CA LYS A 66 15.13 12.99 -3.24
C LYS A 66 15.57 12.31 -4.52
N ASP A 67 15.22 12.89 -5.66
CA ASP A 67 15.92 12.53 -6.89
C ASP A 67 17.39 12.97 -6.78
#